data_AF-A0A933K849-F1
#
_entry.id   AF-A0A933K849-F1
#
_cell.length_a   1.000
_cell.length_b   1.000
_cell.length_c   1.000
_cell.angle_alpha   90.00
_cell.angle_beta   90.00
_cell.angle_gamma   90.00
#
_symmetry.space_group_name_H-M   'P 1'
#
loop_
_entity.id
_entity.type
_entity.pdbx_description
1 polymer ?
#
loop_
_entity_poly.entity_id
_entity_poly.type
_entity_poly.pdbx_seq_one_letter_code
_entity_poly.pdbx_strand_id
1 'polypeptide(L)'
;MGGLEDEIRERVIRWRRRIGTLPGKHVAVEFIWDGDTSGWWLDVCLVMCEGLLFHHYRSEVIDTLRCGGDGRLFSGSVPPWPEAVIANRAGEQVARELGLAFFFPSPDDPDDGCPHWWQRNQAVACTGCGKLLLVERTRPGFRFCARCDLARRTRREILEDSPGISPGYFLFTEADGRVDECVFTSVNGELAGHLASAFAASGPEPISGSIDEILEPASLDHVVESLRRRISVLIPRYGPRAGCSSAAESARPIVWEGRELVIETSGFNPVGEEIWTLLCHMDTLTRWTRLGRTVHLLGNGGPTRRDVAILDSLRHGGGPTDLPQLHAAFPYLTESELLRTVAKLERRRLVQCRAAAVLLTVTGSALTVAGP
;
A
#
# COMPACT_ATOMS: atom_id res chain seq x y z
N MET A 1 13.56 -4.33 -27.51
CA MET A 1 14.91 -4.45 -26.92
C MET A 1 15.86 -3.30 -27.28
N GLY A 2 15.75 -2.63 -28.44
CA GLY A 2 16.65 -1.51 -28.81
C GLY A 2 16.63 -0.32 -27.83
N GLY A 3 15.46 0.06 -27.31
CA GLY A 3 15.33 1.28 -26.49
C GLY A 3 16.18 1.32 -25.21
N LEU A 4 16.36 0.21 -24.50
CA LEU A 4 17.15 0.20 -23.25
C LEU A 4 18.66 0.30 -23.52
N GLU A 5 19.15 -0.37 -24.57
CA GLU A 5 20.57 -0.32 -24.95
C GLU A 5 20.96 1.07 -25.45
N ASP A 6 20.09 1.70 -26.23
CA ASP A 6 20.31 3.06 -26.73
C ASP A 6 20.26 4.06 -25.57
N GLU A 7 19.32 3.93 -24.62
CA GLU A 7 19.28 4.75 -23.40
C GLU A 7 20.58 4.61 -22.58
N ILE A 8 21.07 3.38 -22.36
CA ILE A 8 22.34 3.14 -21.66
C ILE A 8 23.49 3.84 -22.38
N ARG A 9 23.59 3.71 -23.70
CA ARG A 9 24.64 4.36 -24.51
C ARG A 9 24.57 5.87 -24.40
N GLU A 10 23.38 6.45 -24.49
CA GLU A 10 23.18 7.89 -24.38
C GLU A 10 23.54 8.42 -23.00
N ARG A 11 23.19 7.70 -21.93
CA ARG A 11 23.56 8.05 -20.54
C ARG A 11 25.06 8.01 -20.33
N VAL A 12 25.77 7.01 -20.84
CA VAL A 12 27.25 6.96 -20.78
C VAL A 12 27.86 8.22 -21.40
N ILE A 13 27.43 8.60 -22.61
CA ILE A 13 27.93 9.78 -23.31
C ILE A 13 27.63 11.06 -22.52
N ARG A 14 26.39 11.19 -22.04
CA ARG A 14 25.90 12.36 -21.29
C ARG A 14 26.66 12.54 -19.98
N TRP A 15 26.75 11.49 -19.15
CA TRP A 15 27.42 11.54 -17.86
C TRP A 15 28.89 11.83 -18.01
N ARG A 16 29.58 11.17 -18.95
CA ARG A 16 30.99 11.42 -19.21
C ARG A 16 31.24 12.89 -19.60
N ARG A 17 30.39 13.45 -20.47
CA ARG A 17 30.48 14.87 -20.85
C ARG A 17 30.25 15.78 -19.64
N ARG A 18 29.21 15.53 -18.85
CA ARG A 18 28.89 16.35 -17.67
C ARG A 18 30.02 16.31 -16.65
N ILE A 19 30.54 15.12 -16.32
CA ILE A 19 31.66 14.95 -15.39
C ILE A 19 32.89 15.72 -15.89
N GLY A 20 33.20 15.68 -17.19
CA GLY A 20 34.34 16.42 -17.75
C GLY A 20 34.23 17.96 -17.67
N THR A 21 33.04 18.50 -17.39
CA THR A 21 32.84 19.95 -17.22
C THR A 21 32.89 20.42 -15.77
N LEU A 22 32.85 19.50 -14.80
CA LEU A 22 32.81 19.84 -13.39
C LEU A 22 34.23 19.98 -12.83
N PRO A 23 34.47 21.01 -11.99
CA PRO A 23 35.78 21.24 -11.40
C PRO A 23 36.01 20.35 -10.17
N GLY A 24 37.28 20.12 -9.86
CA GLY A 24 37.71 19.45 -8.62
C GLY A 24 38.20 18.02 -8.85
N LYS A 25 38.54 17.34 -7.75
CA LYS A 25 39.03 15.96 -7.79
C LYS A 25 37.85 15.00 -7.64
N HIS A 26 37.47 14.38 -8.74
CA HIS A 26 36.44 13.33 -8.77
C HIS A 26 36.97 12.05 -8.15
N VAL A 27 36.16 11.37 -7.32
CA VAL A 27 36.58 10.13 -6.63
C VAL A 27 35.62 8.97 -6.86
N ALA A 28 34.34 9.24 -7.09
CA ALA A 28 33.34 8.22 -7.35
C ALA A 28 32.18 8.76 -8.20
N VAL A 29 31.49 7.86 -8.90
CA VAL A 29 30.13 8.07 -9.37
C VAL A 29 29.23 7.23 -8.47
N GLU A 30 28.32 7.88 -7.77
CA GLU A 30 27.38 7.23 -6.86
C GLU A 30 25.95 7.31 -7.38
N PHE A 31 25.18 6.27 -7.07
CA PHE A 31 23.77 6.16 -7.43
C PHE A 31 22.97 5.93 -6.16
N ILE A 32 22.04 6.84 -5.87
CA ILE A 32 21.27 6.83 -4.62
C ILE A 32 19.80 6.94 -4.96
N TRP A 33 18.99 6.10 -4.31
CA TRP A 33 17.54 6.21 -4.43
C TRP A 33 17.05 7.40 -3.64
N ASP A 34 16.11 8.10 -4.21
CA ASP A 34 15.33 9.12 -3.53
C ASP A 34 13.86 8.94 -3.93
N GLY A 35 12.95 9.45 -3.12
CA GLY A 35 11.54 9.28 -3.35
C GLY A 35 10.67 10.18 -2.50
N ASP A 36 9.48 10.43 -3.02
CA ASP A 36 8.43 11.17 -2.35
C ASP A 36 7.08 10.46 -2.50
N THR A 37 5.99 11.17 -2.24
CA THR A 37 4.63 10.65 -2.43
C THR A 37 4.28 10.36 -3.90
N SER A 38 5.05 10.91 -4.85
CA SER A 38 4.91 10.69 -6.29
C SER A 38 5.78 9.54 -6.79
N GLY A 39 6.69 9.03 -5.97
CA GLY A 39 7.37 7.77 -6.20
C GLY A 39 8.88 7.77 -6.08
N TRP A 40 9.52 6.75 -6.64
CA TRP A 40 10.97 6.56 -6.58
C TRP A 40 11.68 7.03 -7.86
N TRP A 41 12.86 7.61 -7.68
CA TRP A 41 13.83 7.89 -8.75
C TRP A 41 15.25 7.64 -8.24
N LEU A 42 16.19 7.58 -9.17
CA LEU A 42 17.59 7.33 -8.84
C LEU A 42 18.44 8.54 -9.25
N ASP A 43 19.04 9.19 -8.26
CA ASP A 43 19.97 10.28 -8.50
C ASP A 43 21.35 9.74 -8.86
N VAL A 44 21.92 10.31 -9.91
CA VAL A 44 23.27 10.04 -10.37
C VAL A 44 24.15 11.18 -9.88
N CYS A 45 25.06 10.86 -8.97
CA CYS A 45 25.85 11.84 -8.26
C CYS A 45 27.34 11.66 -8.57
N LEU A 46 28.03 12.78 -8.79
CA LEU A 46 29.49 12.82 -8.86
C LEU A 46 30.04 13.20 -7.48
N VAL A 47 30.84 12.31 -6.90
CA VAL A 47 31.51 12.57 -5.62
C VAL A 47 32.85 13.24 -5.85
N MET A 48 33.04 14.38 -5.18
CA MET A 48 34.25 15.20 -5.27
C MET A 48 34.90 15.32 -3.90
N CYS A 49 36.23 15.28 -3.87
CA CYS A 49 37.02 15.59 -2.68
C CYS A 49 37.31 17.09 -2.62
N GLU A 50 36.97 17.74 -1.52
CA GLU A 50 37.28 19.14 -1.23
C GLU A 50 38.41 19.23 -0.20
N GLY A 51 39.40 20.08 -0.47
CA GLY A 51 40.51 20.34 0.44
C GLY A 51 41.68 19.35 0.34
N LEU A 52 42.86 19.83 0.73
CA LEU A 52 44.12 19.08 0.66
C LEU A 52 44.41 18.26 1.94
N LEU A 53 43.80 18.62 3.07
CA LEU A 53 44.20 18.14 4.40
C LEU A 53 43.11 17.35 5.14
N PHE A 54 41.85 17.50 4.76
CA PHE A 54 40.72 16.81 5.38
C PHE A 54 39.91 16.16 4.27
N HIS A 55 39.55 14.89 4.45
CA HIS A 55 38.71 14.13 3.52
C HIS A 55 37.26 14.64 3.55
N HIS A 56 37.04 15.90 3.16
CA HIS A 56 35.72 16.45 2.95
C HIS A 56 35.25 16.02 1.57
N TYR A 57 34.05 15.44 1.53
CA TYR A 57 33.43 15.02 0.30
C TYR A 57 32.14 15.80 0.11
N ARG A 58 31.87 16.16 -1.14
CA ARG A 58 30.56 16.63 -1.58
C ARG A 58 30.09 15.76 -2.74
N SER A 59 28.78 15.68 -2.91
CA SER A 59 28.16 15.12 -4.11
C SER A 59 27.51 16.25 -4.92
N GLU A 60 27.54 16.12 -6.24
CA GLU A 60 26.72 16.93 -7.15
C GLU A 60 25.85 15.99 -7.97
N VAL A 61 24.54 16.21 -7.97
CA VAL A 61 23.60 15.49 -8.83
C VAL A 61 23.86 15.92 -10.28
N ILE A 62 24.29 14.97 -11.11
CA ILE A 62 24.61 15.21 -12.52
C ILE A 62 23.51 14.73 -13.47
N ASP A 63 22.61 13.88 -12.97
CA ASP A 63 21.44 13.39 -13.68
C ASP A 63 20.45 12.73 -12.69
N THR A 64 19.21 12.54 -13.13
CA THR A 64 18.19 11.79 -12.38
C THR A 64 17.51 10.80 -13.32
N LEU A 65 17.40 9.55 -12.89
CA LEU A 65 16.77 8.47 -13.64
C LEU A 65 15.38 8.18 -13.08
N ARG A 66 14.38 8.28 -13.97
CA ARG A 66 13.00 7.90 -13.70
C ARG A 66 12.38 7.29 -14.95
N CYS A 67 12.02 6.01 -14.88
CA CYS A 67 11.54 5.22 -16.02
C CYS A 67 10.03 4.94 -15.92
N GLY A 68 9.22 5.99 -15.88
CA GLY A 68 7.76 5.90 -15.74
C GLY A 68 7.26 6.25 -14.33
N GLY A 69 6.00 5.94 -14.06
CA GLY A 69 5.36 6.22 -12.77
C GLY A 69 5.32 5.03 -11.82
N ASP A 70 4.86 5.28 -10.61
CA ASP A 70 4.78 4.29 -9.52
C ASP A 70 3.59 3.34 -9.62
N GLY A 71 2.73 3.50 -10.63
CA GLY A 71 1.75 2.48 -11.04
C GLY A 71 2.38 1.09 -11.23
N ARG A 72 3.69 1.03 -11.49
CA ARG A 72 4.49 -0.19 -11.61
C ARG A 72 4.61 -0.97 -10.29
N LEU A 73 4.62 -0.29 -9.13
CA LEU A 73 4.65 -0.93 -7.81
C LEU A 73 3.39 -1.76 -7.57
N PHE A 74 2.23 -1.23 -7.98
CA PHE A 74 0.93 -1.87 -7.77
C PHE A 74 0.63 -3.01 -8.75
N SER A 75 1.36 -3.08 -9.86
CA SER A 75 1.21 -4.15 -10.87
C SER A 75 2.24 -5.27 -10.73
N GLY A 76 3.14 -5.19 -9.72
CA GLY A 76 4.22 -6.15 -9.56
C GLY A 76 5.22 -6.15 -10.73
N SER A 77 5.27 -5.07 -11.51
CA SER A 77 6.14 -4.95 -12.69
C SER A 77 7.62 -4.72 -12.35
N VAL A 78 7.94 -4.61 -11.05
CA VAL A 78 9.29 -4.46 -10.50
C VAL A 78 9.46 -5.45 -9.35
N PRO A 79 10.65 -6.03 -9.14
CA PRO A 79 11.91 -5.90 -9.91
C PRO A 79 11.95 -6.69 -11.25
N PRO A 80 12.89 -6.37 -12.18
CA PRO A 80 13.97 -5.39 -12.03
C PRO A 80 13.53 -3.95 -12.28
N TRP A 81 14.15 -3.01 -11.55
CA TRP A 81 13.98 -1.57 -11.74
C TRP A 81 14.78 -1.11 -12.96
N PRO A 82 14.15 -0.60 -14.04
CA PRO A 82 14.88 -0.16 -15.24
C PRO A 82 15.96 0.89 -14.94
N GLU A 83 15.69 1.78 -13.99
CA GLU A 83 16.62 2.79 -13.47
C GLU A 83 17.89 2.13 -12.91
N ALA A 84 17.73 1.05 -12.14
CA ALA A 84 18.85 0.30 -11.58
C ALA A 84 19.65 -0.46 -12.65
N VAL A 85 18.98 -0.98 -13.67
CA VAL A 85 19.66 -1.63 -14.81
C VAL A 85 20.52 -0.63 -15.58
N ILE A 86 19.98 0.57 -15.84
CA ILE A 86 20.72 1.67 -16.48
C ILE A 86 21.89 2.09 -15.60
N ALA A 87 21.66 2.33 -14.31
CA ALA A 87 22.70 2.75 -13.36
C ALA A 87 23.85 1.75 -13.26
N ASN A 88 23.56 0.45 -13.10
CA ASN A 88 24.60 -0.58 -13.06
C ASN A 88 25.41 -0.59 -14.34
N ARG A 89 24.76 -0.62 -15.51
CA ARG A 89 25.49 -0.78 -16.78
C ARG A 89 26.22 0.48 -17.22
N ALA A 90 25.52 1.61 -17.29
CA ALA A 90 26.11 2.87 -17.70
C ALA A 90 27.06 3.41 -16.63
N GLY A 91 26.74 3.25 -15.35
CA GLY A 91 27.53 3.77 -14.24
C GLY A 91 28.85 3.01 -14.09
N GLU A 92 28.83 1.68 -14.15
CA GLU A 92 30.07 0.89 -14.16
C GLU A 92 30.94 1.22 -15.37
N GLN A 93 30.35 1.43 -16.54
CA GLN A 93 31.09 1.82 -17.73
C GLN A 93 31.76 3.19 -17.56
N VAL A 94 31.02 4.21 -17.13
CA VAL A 94 31.55 5.56 -16.90
C VAL A 94 32.64 5.55 -15.82
N ALA A 95 32.41 4.86 -14.71
CA ALA A 95 33.38 4.76 -13.63
C ALA A 95 34.69 4.12 -14.12
N ARG A 96 34.60 3.03 -14.90
CA ARG A 96 35.74 2.34 -15.50
C ARG A 96 36.50 3.22 -16.51
N GLU A 97 35.80 3.91 -17.40
CA GLU A 97 36.40 4.80 -18.41
C GLU A 97 37.13 5.99 -17.78
N LEU A 98 36.66 6.47 -16.63
CA LEU A 98 37.19 7.65 -15.95
C LEU A 98 38.12 7.32 -14.76
N GLY A 99 38.32 6.04 -14.44
CA GLY A 99 39.12 5.62 -13.28
C GLY A 99 38.51 6.05 -11.94
N LEU A 100 37.18 6.15 -11.86
CA LEU A 100 36.42 6.49 -10.65
C LEU A 100 35.91 5.22 -9.96
N ALA A 101 35.61 5.31 -8.66
CA ALA A 101 34.85 4.25 -8.00
C ALA A 101 33.39 4.26 -8.45
N PHE A 102 32.82 3.09 -8.71
CA PHE A 102 31.37 2.92 -8.88
C PHE A 102 30.75 2.57 -7.53
N PHE A 103 29.64 3.21 -7.17
CA PHE A 103 28.96 2.95 -5.91
C PHE A 103 27.45 3.01 -6.04
N PHE A 104 26.79 1.87 -5.87
CA PHE A 104 25.33 1.76 -5.86
C PHE A 104 24.92 0.79 -4.74
N PRO A 105 24.60 1.29 -3.54
CA PRO A 105 24.44 0.45 -2.36
C PRO A 105 23.15 -0.39 -2.33
N SER A 106 22.19 -0.12 -3.22
CA SER A 106 20.89 -0.78 -3.23
C SER A 106 20.33 -0.99 -4.65
N PRO A 107 20.97 -1.82 -5.48
CA PRO A 107 20.55 -2.04 -6.87
C PRO A 107 19.25 -2.81 -7.00
N ASP A 108 18.90 -3.63 -6.01
CA ASP A 108 17.76 -4.55 -6.10
C ASP A 108 16.43 -3.90 -5.65
N ASP A 109 16.49 -2.90 -4.77
CA ASP A 109 15.31 -2.22 -4.22
C ASP A 109 15.58 -0.74 -3.91
N PRO A 110 14.61 0.15 -4.08
CA PRO A 110 14.69 1.53 -3.61
C PRO A 110 14.87 1.65 -2.10
N ASP A 111 15.80 2.51 -1.68
CA ASP A 111 16.12 2.79 -0.28
C ASP A 111 16.97 4.05 -0.16
N ASP A 112 16.34 5.16 0.23
CA ASP A 112 16.95 6.47 0.52
C ASP A 112 17.70 6.51 1.86
N GLY A 113 17.68 5.38 2.59
CA GLY A 113 18.42 5.16 3.84
C GLY A 113 19.87 4.72 3.66
N CYS A 114 20.30 4.45 2.43
CA CYS A 114 21.64 3.92 2.15
C CYS A 114 22.75 4.95 2.41
N PRO A 115 23.96 4.50 2.78
CA PRO A 115 25.10 5.40 2.95
C PRO A 115 25.51 6.06 1.63
N HIS A 116 26.04 7.29 1.68
CA HIS A 116 26.83 7.85 0.59
C HIS A 116 28.18 7.11 0.46
N TRP A 117 28.86 7.27 -0.68
CA TRP A 117 30.14 6.59 -0.93
C TRP A 117 31.15 6.83 0.19
N TRP A 118 31.30 8.07 0.68
CA TRP A 118 32.27 8.39 1.74
C TRP A 118 31.90 7.84 3.12
N GLN A 119 30.65 7.42 3.31
CA GLN A 119 30.16 6.82 4.55
C GLN A 119 30.20 5.29 4.54
N ARG A 120 30.54 4.66 3.42
CA ARG A 120 30.50 3.19 3.23
C ARG A 120 31.25 2.40 4.31
N ASN A 121 32.34 2.96 4.85
CA ASN A 121 33.14 2.31 5.90
C ASN A 121 32.52 2.41 7.29
N GLN A 122 31.51 3.27 7.47
CA GLN A 122 30.72 3.40 8.70
C GLN A 122 29.42 2.58 8.62
N ALA A 123 29.11 2.05 7.44
CA ALA A 123 27.90 1.30 7.21
C ALA A 123 28.02 -0.15 7.69
N VAL A 124 26.90 -0.73 8.09
CA VAL A 124 26.76 -2.14 8.46
C VAL A 124 25.90 -2.85 7.41
N ALA A 125 26.22 -4.09 7.09
CA ALA A 125 25.41 -4.89 6.18
C ALA A 125 24.13 -5.38 6.89
N CYS A 126 23.00 -5.28 6.19
CA CYS A 126 21.74 -5.89 6.58
C CYS A 126 21.92 -7.41 6.69
N THR A 127 21.58 -8.00 7.84
CA THR A 127 21.62 -9.45 8.06
C THR A 127 20.67 -10.22 7.14
N GLY A 128 19.62 -9.57 6.62
CA GLY A 128 18.63 -10.19 5.75
C GLY A 128 19.08 -10.27 4.28
N CYS A 129 19.60 -9.18 3.72
CA CYS A 129 19.91 -9.06 2.29
C CYS A 129 21.31 -8.53 1.95
N GLY A 130 22.14 -8.22 2.94
CA GLY A 130 23.49 -7.68 2.73
C GLY A 130 23.56 -6.19 2.39
N LYS A 131 22.44 -5.51 2.11
CA LYS A 131 22.37 -4.06 1.83
C LYS A 131 23.08 -3.24 2.90
N LEU A 132 23.88 -2.24 2.51
CA LEU A 132 24.59 -1.37 3.44
C LEU A 132 23.65 -0.36 4.12
N LEU A 133 23.78 -0.19 5.43
CA LEU A 133 22.93 0.68 6.26
C LEU A 133 23.79 1.60 7.15
N LEU A 134 23.39 2.86 7.29
CA LEU A 134 24.02 3.78 8.24
C LEU A 134 23.59 3.48 9.67
N VAL A 135 24.57 3.32 10.57
CA VAL A 135 24.33 2.96 11.98
C VAL A 135 23.45 3.98 12.71
N GLU A 136 23.62 5.27 12.43
CA GLU A 136 22.82 6.35 13.05
C GLU A 136 21.34 6.31 12.66
N ARG A 137 21.02 5.79 11.47
CA ARG A 137 19.65 5.61 11.00
C ARG A 137 19.05 4.28 11.41
N THR A 138 19.87 3.31 11.83
CA THR A 138 19.38 2.07 12.44
C THR A 138 19.13 2.29 13.93
N ARG A 139 17.93 1.97 14.43
CA ARG A 139 17.69 1.93 15.89
C ARG A 139 18.76 1.05 16.55
N PRO A 140 19.31 1.40 17.73
CA PRO A 140 20.30 0.56 18.41
C PRO A 140 19.84 -0.91 18.47
N GLY A 141 20.63 -1.81 17.87
CA GLY A 141 20.32 -3.24 17.78
C GLY A 141 19.59 -3.70 16.52
N PHE A 142 19.15 -2.80 15.63
CA PHE A 142 18.57 -3.18 14.34
C PHE A 142 19.67 -3.54 13.33
N ARG A 143 19.62 -4.76 12.80
CA ARG A 143 20.50 -5.26 11.73
C ARG A 143 19.75 -5.57 10.44
N PHE A 144 18.56 -5.02 10.24
CA PHE A 144 17.73 -5.26 9.06
C PHE A 144 17.40 -3.93 8.39
N CYS A 145 17.45 -3.89 7.05
CA CYS A 145 16.92 -2.76 6.28
C CYS A 145 15.39 -2.72 6.42
N ALA A 146 14.76 -1.59 6.06
CA ALA A 146 13.32 -1.41 6.20
C ALA A 146 12.52 -2.53 5.52
N ARG A 147 12.92 -2.93 4.30
CA ARG A 147 12.30 -4.05 3.55
C ARG A 147 12.40 -5.38 4.31
N CYS A 148 13.60 -5.78 4.74
CA CYS A 148 13.80 -7.05 5.44
C CYS A 148 13.09 -7.08 6.80
N ASP A 149 13.08 -5.96 7.51
CA ASP A 149 12.35 -5.85 8.76
C ASP A 149 10.84 -5.95 8.56
N LEU A 150 10.29 -5.26 7.56
CA LEU A 150 8.88 -5.39 7.18
C LEU A 150 8.54 -6.83 6.81
N ALA A 151 9.32 -7.47 5.93
CA ALA A 151 9.10 -8.86 5.53
C ALA A 151 9.13 -9.83 6.73
N ARG A 152 10.04 -9.60 7.70
CA ARG A 152 10.09 -10.39 8.94
C ARG A 152 8.86 -10.16 9.82
N ARG A 153 8.44 -8.90 9.99
CA ARG A 153 7.23 -8.55 10.75
C ARG A 153 5.99 -9.17 10.13
N THR A 154 5.80 -9.00 8.82
CA THR A 154 4.71 -9.62 8.06
C THR A 154 4.73 -11.14 8.19
N ARG A 155 5.89 -11.79 8.02
CA ARG A 155 6.00 -13.25 8.19
C ARG A 155 5.60 -13.70 9.59
N ARG A 156 6.07 -13.01 10.64
CA ARG A 156 5.71 -13.30 12.02
C ARG A 156 4.21 -13.14 12.25
N GLU A 157 3.62 -12.06 11.76
CA GLU A 157 2.17 -11.80 11.86
C GLU A 157 1.34 -12.89 11.15
N ILE A 158 1.80 -13.39 10.00
CA ILE A 158 1.19 -14.53 9.29
C ILE A 158 1.33 -15.82 10.12
N LEU A 159 2.50 -16.08 10.71
CA LEU A 159 2.74 -17.25 11.55
C LEU A 159 1.90 -17.24 12.84
N GLU A 160 1.74 -16.08 13.45
CA GLU A 160 0.97 -15.89 14.69
C GLU A 160 -0.54 -15.82 14.43
N ASP A 161 -0.99 -15.88 13.17
CA ASP A 161 -2.39 -15.64 12.77
C ASP A 161 -2.92 -14.32 13.36
N SER A 162 -2.05 -13.30 13.43
CA SER A 162 -2.34 -12.04 14.12
C SER A 162 -3.58 -11.36 13.52
N PRO A 163 -4.39 -10.66 14.35
CA PRO A 163 -5.44 -9.79 13.82
C PRO A 163 -4.88 -8.82 12.78
N GLY A 164 -5.66 -8.49 11.75
CA GLY A 164 -5.30 -7.46 10.78
C GLY A 164 -5.01 -6.10 11.44
N ILE A 165 -4.29 -5.19 10.73
CA ILE A 165 -3.86 -3.86 11.24
C ILE A 165 -5.00 -3.05 11.86
N SER A 166 -6.23 -3.28 11.41
CA SER A 166 -7.39 -2.63 11.97
C SER A 166 -8.48 -3.65 12.24
N PRO A 167 -9.11 -3.66 13.43
CA PRO A 167 -10.41 -4.27 13.54
C PRO A 167 -11.29 -3.56 12.49
N GLY A 168 -11.93 -4.33 11.63
CA GLY A 168 -12.62 -3.81 10.44
C GLY A 168 -13.72 -4.75 10.03
N TYR A 169 -14.65 -4.24 9.24
CA TYR A 169 -15.68 -5.03 8.59
C TYR A 169 -15.46 -5.00 7.09
N PHE A 170 -15.66 -6.14 6.47
CA PHE A 170 -15.80 -6.19 5.03
C PHE A 170 -17.27 -6.22 4.68
N LEU A 171 -17.66 -5.28 3.84
CA LEU A 171 -19.00 -5.17 3.29
C LEU A 171 -18.93 -5.71 1.89
N PHE A 172 -19.73 -6.72 1.57
CA PHE A 172 -19.90 -7.13 0.18
C PHE A 172 -21.37 -7.17 -0.17
N THR A 173 -21.65 -6.82 -1.43
CA THR A 173 -23.00 -6.87 -1.96
C THR A 173 -23.14 -8.03 -2.92
N GLU A 174 -24.25 -8.75 -2.82
CA GLU A 174 -24.60 -9.87 -3.67
C GLU A 174 -25.80 -9.50 -4.56
N ALA A 175 -25.73 -9.86 -5.83
CA ALA A 175 -26.82 -9.81 -6.80
C ALA A 175 -26.86 -11.14 -7.56
N ASP A 176 -28.02 -11.77 -7.64
CA ASP A 176 -28.24 -13.04 -8.36
C ASP A 176 -27.26 -14.17 -7.97
N GLY A 177 -26.92 -14.30 -6.68
CA GLY A 177 -25.98 -15.33 -6.23
C GLY A 177 -24.50 -15.02 -6.48
N ARG A 178 -24.17 -13.79 -6.89
CA ARG A 178 -22.80 -13.35 -7.21
C ARG A 178 -22.45 -12.08 -6.45
N VAL A 179 -21.23 -12.03 -5.92
CA VAL A 179 -20.71 -10.78 -5.35
C VAL A 179 -20.47 -9.77 -6.45
N ASP A 180 -20.92 -8.54 -6.22
CA ASP A 180 -20.88 -7.43 -7.17
C ASP A 180 -19.85 -6.37 -6.73
N GLU A 181 -19.84 -6.02 -5.44
CA GLU A 181 -18.98 -4.98 -4.87
C GLU A 181 -18.47 -5.42 -3.50
N CYS A 182 -17.21 -5.11 -3.15
CA CYS A 182 -16.69 -5.26 -1.79
C CYS A 182 -15.98 -3.97 -1.36
N VAL A 183 -16.27 -3.54 -0.14
CA VAL A 183 -15.72 -2.35 0.49
C VAL A 183 -15.18 -2.75 1.86
N PHE A 184 -13.91 -2.43 2.12
CA PHE A 184 -13.38 -2.50 3.48
C PHE A 184 -13.73 -1.21 4.23
N THR A 185 -14.26 -1.36 5.44
CA THR A 185 -14.42 -0.25 6.38
C THR A 185 -13.72 -0.61 7.68
N SER A 186 -12.84 0.26 8.16
CA SER A 186 -12.28 0.09 9.50
C SER A 186 -13.40 0.15 10.55
N VAL A 187 -13.20 -0.43 11.73
CA VAL A 187 -14.15 -0.34 12.86
C VAL A 187 -14.33 1.09 13.34
N ASN A 188 -13.32 1.94 13.10
CA ASN A 188 -13.42 3.38 13.32
C ASN A 188 -14.16 4.11 12.19
N GLY A 189 -14.42 3.44 11.06
CA GLY A 189 -15.25 3.95 9.99
C GLY A 189 -16.72 3.95 10.43
N GLU A 190 -17.35 5.12 10.41
CA GLU A 190 -18.69 5.31 10.96
C GLU A 190 -19.74 4.39 10.32
N LEU A 191 -19.60 4.04 9.04
CA LEU A 191 -20.53 3.12 8.37
C LEU A 191 -20.56 1.75 9.05
N ALA A 192 -19.39 1.19 9.37
CA ALA A 192 -19.28 -0.08 10.05
C ALA A 192 -19.96 -0.05 11.42
N GLY A 193 -19.77 1.03 12.18
CA GLY A 193 -20.42 1.22 13.47
C GLY A 193 -21.95 1.35 13.35
N HIS A 194 -22.44 2.09 12.37
CA HIS A 194 -23.87 2.24 12.09
C HIS A 194 -24.50 0.93 11.62
N LEU A 195 -23.84 0.19 10.74
CA LEU A 195 -24.29 -1.13 10.30
C LEU A 195 -24.29 -2.11 11.48
N ALA A 196 -23.18 -2.23 12.22
CA ALA A 196 -23.09 -3.11 13.39
C ALA A 196 -24.17 -2.79 14.44
N SER A 197 -24.49 -1.51 14.64
CA SER A 197 -25.58 -1.09 15.53
C SER A 197 -26.95 -1.51 15.00
N ALA A 198 -27.19 -1.39 13.68
CA ALA A 198 -28.41 -1.84 13.05
C ALA A 198 -28.56 -3.37 13.12
N PHE A 199 -27.46 -4.11 12.96
CA PHE A 199 -27.42 -5.55 13.15
C PHE A 199 -27.79 -5.95 14.58
N ALA A 200 -27.15 -5.32 15.57
CA ALA A 200 -27.44 -5.56 16.99
C ALA A 200 -28.91 -5.27 17.37
N ALA A 201 -29.58 -4.36 16.65
CA ALA A 201 -30.98 -4.03 16.86
C ALA A 201 -31.97 -5.00 16.16
N SER A 202 -31.51 -5.80 15.19
CA SER A 202 -32.37 -6.58 14.29
C SER A 202 -32.59 -8.05 14.70
N GLY A 203 -31.91 -8.59 15.71
CA GLY A 203 -31.99 -10.02 16.03
C GLY A 203 -31.11 -10.49 17.18
N PRO A 204 -31.19 -11.78 17.57
CA PRO A 204 -30.62 -12.28 18.82
C PRO A 204 -29.10 -12.12 18.85
N GLU A 205 -28.54 -12.03 20.07
CA GLU A 205 -27.12 -11.78 20.34
C GLU A 205 -26.20 -12.44 19.31
N PRO A 206 -25.18 -11.71 18.80
CA PRO A 206 -24.26 -12.23 17.80
C PRO A 206 -23.69 -13.56 18.29
N ILE A 207 -23.96 -14.63 17.55
CA ILE A 207 -23.37 -15.94 17.83
C ILE A 207 -21.87 -15.78 17.67
N SER A 208 -21.19 -15.71 18.81
CA SER A 208 -19.74 -15.69 18.94
C SER A 208 -19.09 -16.66 17.94
N GLY A 209 -18.48 -16.10 16.89
CA GLY A 209 -17.57 -16.83 16.00
C GLY A 209 -18.07 -17.19 14.60
N SER A 210 -19.29 -16.86 14.17
CA SER A 210 -19.70 -17.02 12.77
C SER A 210 -20.10 -15.69 12.14
N ILE A 211 -19.32 -15.29 11.13
CA ILE A 211 -19.76 -14.36 10.11
C ILE A 211 -20.92 -14.99 9.37
N ASP A 212 -22.05 -14.29 9.32
CA ASP A 212 -22.95 -14.20 8.15
C ASP A 212 -24.16 -13.38 8.60
N GLU A 213 -23.93 -12.14 9.06
CA GLU A 213 -25.07 -11.24 9.21
C GLU A 213 -25.41 -10.68 7.83
N ILE A 214 -26.53 -11.15 7.31
CA ILE A 214 -27.09 -10.78 6.01
C ILE A 214 -28.11 -9.66 6.25
N LEU A 215 -27.87 -8.48 5.69
CA LEU A 215 -28.91 -7.44 5.60
C LEU A 215 -29.65 -7.62 4.30
N GLU A 216 -30.91 -7.98 4.45
CA GLU A 216 -31.89 -7.80 3.38
C GLU A 216 -32.02 -6.31 3.04
N PRO A 217 -32.32 -5.96 1.78
CA PRO A 217 -32.45 -4.57 1.34
C PRO A 217 -33.35 -3.72 2.23
N ALA A 218 -34.43 -4.28 2.76
CA ALA A 218 -35.36 -3.58 3.66
C ALA A 218 -34.71 -3.12 4.97
N SER A 219 -33.70 -3.84 5.46
CA SER A 219 -32.96 -3.47 6.67
C SER A 219 -32.01 -2.31 6.44
N LEU A 220 -31.58 -2.07 5.18
CA LEU A 220 -30.70 -0.95 4.83
C LEU A 220 -31.41 0.39 4.98
N ASP A 221 -32.71 0.46 4.75
CA ASP A 221 -33.50 1.69 4.93
C ASP A 221 -33.42 2.21 6.37
N HIS A 222 -33.38 1.30 7.35
CA HIS A 222 -33.20 1.67 8.75
C HIS A 222 -31.82 2.31 8.99
N VAL A 223 -30.78 1.77 8.34
CA VAL A 223 -29.41 2.30 8.45
C VAL A 223 -29.31 3.66 7.78
N VAL A 224 -29.88 3.81 6.58
CA VAL A 224 -30.00 5.09 5.86
C VAL A 224 -30.66 6.15 6.74
N GLU A 225 -31.77 5.81 7.41
CA GLU A 225 -32.45 6.73 8.31
C GLU A 225 -31.64 7.04 9.59
N SER A 226 -30.85 6.09 10.08
CA SER A 226 -29.89 6.32 11.18
C SER A 226 -28.80 7.32 10.78
N LEU A 227 -28.19 7.14 9.59
CA LEU A 227 -27.20 8.07 9.03
C LEU A 227 -27.82 9.46 8.81
N ARG A 228 -29.05 9.52 8.29
CA ARG A 228 -29.79 10.77 8.11
C ARG A 228 -29.96 11.53 9.43
N ARG A 229 -30.42 10.84 10.49
CA ARG A 229 -30.55 11.43 11.82
C ARG A 229 -29.21 11.95 12.36
N ARG A 230 -28.10 11.24 12.13
CA ARG A 230 -26.76 11.69 12.52
C ARG A 230 -26.38 12.98 11.79
N ILE A 231 -26.56 13.04 10.46
CA ILE A 231 -26.27 14.23 9.67
C ILE A 231 -27.11 15.42 10.17
N SER A 232 -28.40 15.23 10.45
CA SER A 232 -29.26 16.31 10.96
C SER A 232 -28.82 16.85 12.33
N VAL A 233 -28.08 16.07 13.14
CA VAL A 233 -27.44 16.54 14.39
C VAL A 233 -26.14 17.31 14.13
N LEU A 234 -25.41 16.97 13.07
CA LEU A 234 -24.13 17.60 12.72
C LEU A 234 -24.31 18.91 11.96
N ILE A 235 -25.32 19.02 11.10
CA ILE A 235 -25.59 20.22 10.28
C ILE A 235 -25.62 21.51 11.12
N PRO A 236 -26.33 21.60 12.27
CA PRO A 236 -26.34 22.82 13.09
C PRO A 236 -24.99 23.14 13.75
N ARG A 237 -24.10 22.15 13.87
CA ARG A 237 -22.76 22.30 14.45
C ARG A 237 -21.71 22.66 13.40
N TYR A 238 -22.03 22.48 12.12
CA TYR A 238 -21.14 22.79 11.03
C TYR A 238 -21.03 24.32 10.85
N GLY A 239 -19.80 24.82 11.00
CA GLY A 239 -19.43 26.19 10.69
C GLY A 239 -18.27 26.19 9.69
N PRO A 240 -18.41 26.83 8.51
CA PRO A 240 -17.29 26.94 7.58
C PRO A 240 -16.17 27.78 8.20
N ARG A 241 -14.90 27.39 7.99
CA ARG A 241 -13.77 28.20 8.45
C ARG A 241 -13.63 29.44 7.59
N ALA A 242 -13.70 30.62 8.20
CA ALA A 242 -13.39 31.88 7.52
C ALA A 242 -11.87 31.98 7.25
N GLY A 243 -11.49 32.34 6.02
CA GLY A 243 -10.13 32.77 5.70
C GLY A 243 -9.11 31.68 5.35
N CYS A 244 -9.52 30.42 5.17
CA CYS A 244 -8.62 29.36 4.73
C CYS A 244 -8.67 29.22 3.19
N SER A 245 -7.59 29.53 2.48
CA SER A 245 -7.53 29.38 1.02
C SER A 245 -7.73 27.93 0.56
N SER A 246 -7.25 26.94 1.35
CA SER A 246 -7.45 25.52 1.06
C SER A 246 -8.90 25.03 1.26
N ALA A 247 -9.76 25.82 1.92
CA ALA A 247 -11.17 25.48 2.08
C ALA A 247 -11.94 25.55 0.75
N ALA A 248 -11.50 26.39 -0.20
CA ALA A 248 -12.18 26.54 -1.49
C ALA A 248 -12.04 25.27 -2.36
N GLU A 249 -10.89 24.60 -2.33
CA GLU A 249 -10.61 23.40 -3.13
C GLU A 249 -11.34 22.15 -2.59
N SER A 250 -11.56 22.12 -1.28
CA SER A 250 -12.21 21.02 -0.56
C SER A 250 -13.71 21.25 -0.29
N ALA A 251 -14.25 22.40 -0.68
CA ALA A 251 -15.67 22.70 -0.59
C ALA A 251 -16.49 21.82 -1.56
N ARG A 252 -17.61 21.27 -1.06
CA ARG A 252 -18.56 20.45 -1.82
C ARG A 252 -19.97 21.01 -1.63
N PRO A 253 -20.67 21.43 -2.70
CA PRO A 253 -22.06 21.81 -2.58
C PRO A 253 -22.91 20.57 -2.32
N ILE A 254 -23.84 20.67 -1.38
CA ILE A 254 -24.82 19.62 -1.07
C ILE A 254 -26.21 20.23 -0.92
N VAL A 255 -27.24 19.40 -1.05
CA VAL A 255 -28.62 19.75 -0.70
C VAL A 255 -29.06 18.86 0.46
N TRP A 256 -29.35 19.47 1.61
CA TRP A 256 -29.84 18.76 2.78
C TRP A 256 -31.21 19.28 3.19
N GLU A 257 -32.23 18.41 3.17
CA GLU A 257 -33.62 18.77 3.54
C GLU A 257 -34.12 20.05 2.84
N GLY A 258 -33.79 20.21 1.55
CA GLY A 258 -34.17 21.36 0.74
C GLY A 258 -33.32 22.61 0.92
N ARG A 259 -32.23 22.55 1.70
CA ARG A 259 -31.30 23.66 1.92
C ARG A 259 -30.00 23.41 1.17
N GLU A 260 -29.56 24.39 0.39
CA GLU A 260 -28.24 24.38 -0.24
C GLU A 260 -27.17 24.72 0.81
N LEU A 261 -26.16 23.87 0.94
CA LEU A 261 -25.04 24.03 1.85
C LEU A 261 -23.73 23.79 1.10
N VAL A 262 -22.64 24.36 1.60
CA VAL A 262 -21.28 24.08 1.11
C VAL A 262 -20.46 23.52 2.27
N ILE A 263 -20.08 22.25 2.15
CA ILE A 263 -19.33 21.53 3.17
C ILE A 263 -17.85 21.46 2.80
N GLU A 264 -16.98 21.91 3.70
CA GLU A 264 -15.53 21.75 3.60
C GLU A 264 -15.14 20.33 4.02
N THR A 265 -14.46 19.61 3.12
CA THR A 265 -14.05 18.20 3.33
C THR A 265 -12.56 18.06 3.62
N SER A 266 -11.87 19.15 3.95
CA SER A 266 -10.47 19.10 4.35
C SER A 266 -10.36 18.48 5.75
N GLY A 267 -9.25 17.78 6.03
CA GLY A 267 -8.94 17.26 7.37
C GLY A 267 -8.80 18.34 8.47
N PHE A 268 -9.01 19.61 8.12
CA PHE A 268 -9.07 20.74 9.03
C PHE A 268 -10.49 21.03 9.55
N ASN A 269 -11.54 20.45 8.95
CA ASN A 269 -12.92 20.56 9.41
C ASN A 269 -13.53 19.18 9.65
N PRO A 270 -13.29 18.58 10.84
CA PRO A 270 -13.70 17.20 11.11
C PRO A 270 -15.22 17.00 11.01
N VAL A 271 -16.03 18.02 11.34
CA VAL A 271 -17.49 17.95 11.22
C VAL A 271 -17.93 17.92 9.75
N GLY A 272 -17.28 18.72 8.89
CA GLY A 272 -17.56 18.71 7.46
C GLY A 272 -17.14 17.40 6.79
N GLU A 273 -15.97 16.88 7.16
CA GLU A 273 -15.49 15.56 6.72
C GLU A 273 -16.43 14.43 7.17
N GLU A 274 -16.93 14.48 8.42
CA GLU A 274 -17.91 13.53 8.95
C GLU A 274 -19.23 13.57 8.16
N ILE A 275 -19.82 14.77 7.96
CA ILE A 275 -21.06 14.90 7.19
C ILE A 275 -20.88 14.37 5.76
N TRP A 276 -19.79 14.73 5.09
CA TRP A 276 -19.54 14.27 3.73
C TRP A 276 -19.39 12.75 3.64
N THR A 277 -18.67 12.16 4.60
CA THR A 277 -18.50 10.72 4.72
C THR A 277 -19.84 10.00 4.90
N LEU A 278 -20.68 10.49 5.82
CA LEU A 278 -22.03 9.96 6.07
C LEU A 278 -22.93 10.09 4.83
N LEU A 279 -22.83 11.18 4.07
CA LEU A 279 -23.58 11.35 2.82
C LEU A 279 -23.14 10.33 1.76
N CYS A 280 -21.83 10.11 1.58
CA CYS A 280 -21.32 9.10 0.67
C CYS A 280 -21.80 7.70 1.04
N HIS A 281 -21.80 7.39 2.35
CA HIS A 281 -22.33 6.14 2.87
C HIS A 281 -23.84 5.99 2.59
N MET A 282 -24.61 7.04 2.84
CA MET A 282 -26.06 7.05 2.62
C MET A 282 -26.42 6.86 1.14
N ASP A 283 -25.69 7.51 0.23
CA ASP A 283 -25.85 7.33 -1.22
C ASP A 283 -25.51 5.88 -1.64
N THR A 284 -24.41 5.34 -1.12
CA THR A 284 -23.98 3.96 -1.37
C THR A 284 -25.04 2.95 -0.93
N LEU A 285 -25.56 3.09 0.30
CA LEU A 285 -26.62 2.21 0.82
C LEU A 285 -27.91 2.35 0.02
N THR A 286 -28.33 3.58 -0.30
CA THR A 286 -29.53 3.84 -1.11
C THR A 286 -29.41 3.19 -2.49
N ARG A 287 -28.22 3.28 -3.11
CA ARG A 287 -27.92 2.63 -4.38
C ARG A 287 -28.05 1.11 -4.27
N TRP A 288 -27.49 0.50 -3.21
CA TRP A 288 -27.60 -0.95 -2.99
C TRP A 288 -29.04 -1.39 -2.75
N THR A 289 -29.84 -0.66 -1.95
CA THR A 289 -31.26 -0.93 -1.75
C THR A 289 -32.03 -0.89 -3.07
N ARG A 290 -31.82 0.16 -3.88
CA ARG A 290 -32.51 0.32 -5.18
C ARG A 290 -32.19 -0.80 -6.16
N LEU A 291 -30.97 -1.33 -6.10
CA LEU A 291 -30.53 -2.46 -6.92
C LEU A 291 -30.97 -3.82 -6.36
N GLY A 292 -31.68 -3.85 -5.23
CA GLY A 292 -32.11 -5.09 -4.57
C GLY A 292 -30.94 -5.95 -4.10
N ARG A 293 -29.79 -5.34 -3.80
CA ARG A 293 -28.60 -6.08 -3.41
C ARG A 293 -28.68 -6.52 -1.95
N THR A 294 -28.32 -7.76 -1.70
CA THR A 294 -28.12 -8.29 -0.36
C THR A 294 -26.76 -7.82 0.14
N VAL A 295 -26.69 -7.27 1.36
CA VAL A 295 -25.43 -6.78 1.93
C VAL A 295 -24.97 -7.74 3.02
N HIS A 296 -23.75 -8.22 2.90
CA HIS A 296 -23.15 -9.12 3.87
C HIS A 296 -22.10 -8.35 4.67
N LEU A 297 -22.15 -8.52 5.99
CA LEU A 297 -21.16 -7.97 6.90
C LEU A 297 -20.26 -9.09 7.42
N LEU A 298 -18.97 -8.98 7.11
CA LEU A 298 -17.96 -9.88 7.66
C LEU A 298 -17.49 -9.35 9.03
N GLY A 299 -18.26 -9.70 10.08
CA GLY A 299 -18.08 -9.21 11.47
C GLY A 299 -17.21 -10.03 12.42
N ASN A 300 -16.62 -9.29 13.37
CA ASN A 300 -15.76 -9.60 14.53
C ASN A 300 -14.76 -10.77 14.46
N GLY A 301 -13.47 -10.40 14.45
CA GLY A 301 -12.30 -11.28 14.25
C GLY A 301 -11.56 -11.01 12.95
N GLY A 302 -12.24 -10.41 11.96
CA GLY A 302 -11.69 -10.02 10.65
C GLY A 302 -10.97 -11.15 9.90
N PRO A 303 -10.48 -10.91 8.68
CA PRO A 303 -9.37 -11.66 8.17
C PRO A 303 -8.12 -11.33 9.00
N THR A 304 -7.49 -12.37 9.50
CA THR A 304 -6.15 -12.31 10.08
C THR A 304 -5.12 -11.92 9.02
N ARG A 305 -3.90 -11.62 9.45
CA ARG A 305 -2.78 -11.36 8.53
C ARG A 305 -2.49 -12.54 7.61
N ARG A 306 -2.70 -13.76 8.10
CA ARG A 306 -2.60 -14.97 7.29
C ARG A 306 -3.71 -15.08 6.25
N ASP A 307 -4.94 -14.73 6.63
CA ASP A 307 -6.09 -14.73 5.71
C ASP A 307 -5.85 -13.78 4.54
N VAL A 308 -5.46 -12.54 4.84
CA VAL A 308 -5.16 -11.52 3.82
C VAL A 308 -4.03 -11.97 2.90
N ALA A 309 -2.93 -12.46 3.47
CA ALA A 309 -1.78 -12.91 2.68
C ALA A 309 -2.16 -14.04 1.70
N ILE A 310 -2.95 -15.03 2.13
CA ILE A 310 -3.40 -16.13 1.27
C ILE A 310 -4.32 -15.61 0.17
N LEU A 311 -5.28 -14.73 0.49
CA LEU A 311 -6.17 -14.13 -0.51
C LEU A 311 -5.38 -13.33 -1.56
N ASP A 312 -4.40 -12.51 -1.12
CA ASP A 312 -3.52 -11.75 -2.01
C ASP A 312 -2.72 -12.67 -2.93
N SER A 313 -2.15 -13.76 -2.39
CA SER A 313 -1.42 -14.75 -3.18
C SER A 313 -2.31 -15.40 -4.25
N LEU A 314 -3.53 -15.79 -3.89
CA LEU A 314 -4.50 -16.36 -4.82
C LEU A 314 -4.91 -15.37 -5.92
N ARG A 315 -5.06 -14.07 -5.60
CA ARG A 315 -5.35 -13.04 -6.62
C ARG A 315 -4.23 -12.89 -7.64
N HIS A 316 -2.99 -12.78 -7.16
CA HIS A 316 -1.84 -12.55 -8.05
C HIS A 316 -1.49 -13.80 -8.88
N GLY A 317 -1.90 -15.00 -8.44
CA GLY A 317 -1.74 -16.24 -9.19
C GLY A 317 -2.55 -16.33 -10.49
N GLY A 318 -3.55 -15.46 -10.68
CA GLY A 318 -4.30 -15.35 -11.95
C GLY A 318 -5.17 -16.57 -12.30
N GLY A 319 -5.47 -17.45 -11.34
CA GLY A 319 -6.25 -18.66 -11.58
C GLY A 319 -6.44 -19.57 -10.36
N PRO A 320 -6.99 -20.78 -10.56
CA PRO A 320 -7.03 -21.81 -9.53
C PRO A 320 -5.60 -22.16 -9.08
N THR A 321 -5.36 -22.19 -7.77
CA THR A 321 -4.06 -22.53 -7.18
C THR A 321 -4.20 -23.82 -6.41
N ASP A 322 -3.34 -24.80 -6.66
CA ASP A 322 -3.34 -26.03 -5.86
C ASP A 322 -2.64 -25.83 -4.50
N LEU A 323 -2.88 -26.75 -3.56
CA LEU A 323 -2.30 -26.64 -2.22
C LEU A 323 -0.75 -26.64 -2.23
N PRO A 324 -0.05 -27.45 -3.05
CA PRO A 324 1.40 -27.37 -3.19
C PRO A 324 1.93 -26.00 -3.64
N GLN A 325 1.29 -25.37 -4.64
CA GLN A 325 1.64 -24.03 -5.11
C GLN A 325 1.43 -22.99 -4.00
N LEU A 326 0.31 -23.09 -3.27
CA LEU A 326 0.04 -22.19 -2.17
C LEU A 326 1.05 -22.40 -1.01
N HIS A 327 1.43 -23.63 -0.71
CA HIS A 327 2.48 -23.95 0.26
C HIS A 327 3.86 -23.43 -0.19
N ALA A 328 4.16 -23.47 -1.50
CA ALA A 328 5.40 -22.89 -2.03
C ALA A 328 5.45 -21.36 -1.87
N ALA A 329 4.30 -20.68 -1.93
CA ALA A 329 4.19 -19.24 -1.64
C ALA A 329 4.36 -18.93 -0.14
N PHE A 330 4.01 -19.87 0.74
CA PHE A 330 4.11 -19.75 2.19
C PHE A 330 4.94 -20.89 2.80
N PRO A 331 6.23 -21.01 2.46
CA PRO A 331 7.06 -22.17 2.83
C PRO A 331 7.35 -22.27 4.34
N TYR A 332 6.82 -21.32 5.12
CA TYR A 332 6.94 -21.23 6.56
C TYR A 332 5.66 -21.62 7.30
N LEU A 333 4.55 -21.84 6.61
CA LEU A 333 3.35 -22.45 7.17
C LEU A 333 3.41 -23.96 7.00
N THR A 334 2.95 -24.71 7.99
CA THR A 334 2.71 -26.14 7.82
C THR A 334 1.49 -26.39 6.92
N GLU A 335 1.44 -27.55 6.27
CA GLU A 335 0.27 -27.96 5.48
C GLU A 335 -1.04 -27.90 6.29
N SER A 336 -1.00 -28.34 7.55
CA SER A 336 -2.13 -28.27 8.48
C SER A 336 -2.58 -26.83 8.80
N GLU A 337 -1.66 -25.89 8.95
CA GLU A 337 -2.00 -24.47 9.12
C GLU A 337 -2.66 -23.92 7.87
N LEU A 338 -2.10 -24.24 6.70
CA LEU A 338 -2.62 -23.78 5.42
C LEU A 338 -4.04 -24.32 5.16
N LEU A 339 -4.26 -25.62 5.37
CA LEU A 339 -5.57 -26.26 5.24
C LEU A 339 -6.60 -25.67 6.21
N ARG A 340 -6.23 -25.43 7.48
CA ARG A 340 -7.12 -24.78 8.46
C ARG A 340 -7.51 -23.39 8.00
N THR A 341 -6.57 -22.63 7.44
CA THR A 341 -6.87 -21.29 6.93
C THR A 341 -7.72 -21.33 5.68
N VAL A 342 -7.44 -22.21 4.71
CA VAL A 342 -8.28 -22.39 3.51
C VAL A 342 -9.69 -22.79 3.90
N ALA A 343 -9.86 -23.75 4.82
CA ALA A 343 -11.18 -24.14 5.32
C ALA A 343 -11.90 -22.99 6.05
N LYS A 344 -11.16 -22.13 6.77
CA LYS A 344 -11.69 -20.92 7.41
C LYS A 344 -12.19 -19.93 6.35
N LEU A 345 -11.40 -19.70 5.29
CA LEU A 345 -11.77 -18.81 4.17
C LEU A 345 -12.94 -19.36 3.35
N GLU A 346 -13.02 -20.69 3.15
CA GLU A 346 -14.10 -21.35 2.42
C GLU A 346 -15.42 -21.27 3.19
N ARG A 347 -15.41 -21.50 4.52
CA ARG A 347 -16.59 -21.28 5.37
C ARG A 347 -17.09 -19.84 5.31
N ARG A 348 -16.19 -18.88 5.07
CA ARG A 348 -16.51 -17.44 4.88
C ARG A 348 -16.84 -17.09 3.43
N ARG A 349 -16.94 -18.08 2.52
CA ARG A 349 -17.19 -17.91 1.08
C ARG A 349 -16.19 -16.99 0.37
N LEU A 350 -14.96 -16.88 0.88
CA LEU A 350 -13.89 -16.08 0.30
C LEU A 350 -13.04 -16.87 -0.69
N VAL A 351 -13.04 -18.19 -0.54
CA VAL A 351 -12.46 -19.12 -1.49
C VAL A 351 -13.43 -20.28 -1.73
N GLN A 352 -13.25 -20.99 -2.84
CA GLN A 352 -13.95 -22.22 -3.14
C GLN A 352 -12.93 -23.33 -3.41
N CYS A 353 -13.06 -24.47 -2.75
CA CYS A 353 -12.23 -25.64 -3.03
C CYS A 353 -12.91 -26.53 -4.09
N ARG A 354 -12.22 -26.85 -5.18
CA ARG A 354 -12.68 -27.81 -6.21
C ARG A 354 -11.55 -28.74 -6.62
N ALA A 355 -11.74 -30.06 -6.46
CA ALA A 355 -10.80 -31.07 -6.94
C ALA A 355 -9.32 -30.75 -6.62
N ALA A 356 -9.04 -30.43 -5.34
CA ALA A 356 -7.74 -30.01 -4.79
C ALA A 356 -7.20 -28.63 -5.21
N ALA A 357 -7.93 -27.86 -6.02
CA ALA A 357 -7.64 -26.46 -6.29
C ALA A 357 -8.41 -25.53 -5.35
N VAL A 358 -7.74 -24.45 -4.93
CA VAL A 358 -8.34 -23.33 -4.19
C VAL A 358 -8.54 -22.18 -5.17
N LEU A 359 -9.79 -21.74 -5.29
CA LEU A 359 -10.19 -20.65 -6.17
C LEU A 359 -10.59 -19.45 -5.32
N LEU A 360 -10.12 -18.27 -5.69
CA LEU A 360 -10.65 -17.03 -5.14
C LEU A 360 -12.12 -16.89 -5.60
N THR A 361 -13.04 -16.67 -4.66
CA THR A 361 -14.40 -16.25 -5.04
C THR A 361 -14.37 -14.78 -5.44
N VAL A 362 -15.46 -14.27 -6.03
CA VAL A 362 -15.57 -12.83 -6.31
C VAL A 362 -15.46 -12.02 -5.01
N THR A 363 -15.99 -12.54 -3.90
CA THR A 363 -15.80 -11.98 -2.56
C THR A 363 -14.33 -11.93 -2.18
N GLY A 364 -13.60 -13.03 -2.32
CA GLY A 364 -12.16 -13.09 -2.06
C GLY A 364 -11.36 -12.12 -2.93
N SER A 365 -11.70 -12.00 -4.21
CA SER A 365 -11.08 -11.05 -5.14
C SER A 365 -11.22 -9.63 -4.65
N ALA A 366 -12.42 -9.26 -4.22
CA ALA A 366 -12.72 -7.88 -3.89
C ALA A 366 -12.12 -7.49 -2.51
N LEU A 367 -11.96 -8.44 -1.58
CA LEU A 367 -11.23 -8.22 -0.31
C LEU A 367 -9.78 -7.76 -0.49
N THR A 368 -9.07 -8.33 -1.47
CA THR A 368 -7.66 -8.00 -1.71
C THR A 368 -7.45 -6.62 -2.36
N VAL A 369 -8.48 -6.06 -3.00
CA VAL A 369 -8.40 -4.75 -3.67
C VAL A 369 -8.54 -3.64 -2.64
N ALA A 370 -9.41 -3.84 -1.66
CA ALA A 370 -9.66 -2.91 -0.57
C ALA A 370 -8.65 -3.06 0.58
N GLY A 371 -7.37 -3.33 0.26
CA GLY A 371 -6.32 -3.61 1.25
C GLY A 371 -6.29 -2.61 2.42
N PRO A 372 -5.73 -3.00 3.59
CA PRO A 372 -5.64 -2.13 4.76
C PRO A 372 -4.82 -0.86 4.53
#